data_AF-A0A6B0WEA9-F1
#
_entry.id   AF-A0A6B0WEA9-F1
#
_cell.length_a   1.000
_cell.length_b   1.000
_cell.length_c   1.000
_cell.angle_alpha   90.00
_cell.angle_beta   90.00
_cell.angle_gamma   90.00
#
_symmetry.space_group_name_H-M   'P 1'
#
loop_
_entity.id
_entity.type
_entity.pdbx_description
1 polymer ?
#
loop_
_entity_poly.entity_id
_entity_poly.type
_entity_poly.pdbx_seq_one_letter_code
_entity_poly.pdbx_strand_id
1 'polypeptide(L)'
;MGVLSSLPLDWYARCFVETQVDFFIINPFPVPRRSGDSLLRERVIALAGRLASPDDRFAEWARRVGVVCGALTPIEKRNHVCELDAVVAHLYGLTEPQLVHIFETFHEGWDYEERLRATLRHFQTWRGAR
;
A
#
# COMPACT_ATOMS: atom_id res chain seq x y z
N MET A 1 -3.51 0.19 -8.89
CA MET A 1 -3.99 -0.66 -7.78
C MET A 1 -3.20 -0.48 -6.49
N GLY A 2 -1.87 -0.62 -6.46
CA GLY A 2 -1.11 -0.59 -5.20
C GLY A 2 -1.38 0.60 -4.26
N VAL A 3 -1.34 1.84 -4.76
CA VAL A 3 -1.66 3.03 -3.94
C VAL A 3 -3.11 3.02 -3.42
N LEU A 4 -4.06 2.57 -4.26
CA LEU A 4 -5.48 2.46 -3.89
C LEU A 4 -5.75 1.39 -2.83
N SER A 5 -4.83 0.44 -2.65
CA SER A 5 -4.94 -0.64 -1.66
C SER A 5 -4.05 -0.41 -0.43
N SER A 6 -3.53 0.82 -0.27
CA SER A 6 -2.63 1.18 0.82
C SER A 6 -3.36 1.91 1.94
N LEU A 7 -2.92 1.69 3.17
CA LEU A 7 -3.46 2.34 4.35
C LEU A 7 -3.28 3.88 4.32
N PRO A 8 -2.14 4.46 3.88
CA PRO A 8 -2.01 5.92 3.80
C PRO A 8 -3.06 6.60 2.90
N LEU A 9 -3.40 6.00 1.75
CA LEU A 9 -4.46 6.57 0.91
C LEU A 9 -5.85 6.34 1.54
N ASP A 10 -6.11 5.16 2.10
CA ASP A 10 -7.40 4.88 2.75
C ASP A 10 -7.65 5.84 3.94
N TRP A 11 -6.61 6.10 4.74
CA TRP A 11 -6.65 7.11 5.78
C TRP A 11 -7.03 8.49 5.22
N TYR A 12 -6.37 8.93 4.15
CA TYR A 12 -6.69 10.21 3.50
C TYR A 12 -8.13 10.23 2.99
N ALA A 13 -8.60 9.16 2.36
CA ALA A 13 -9.96 9.08 1.84
C ALA A 13 -11.00 9.22 2.98
N ARG A 14 -10.76 8.60 4.14
CA ARG A 14 -11.64 8.67 5.32
C ARG A 14 -11.73 10.06 5.95
N CYS A 15 -10.78 10.95 5.68
CA CYS A 15 -10.91 12.35 6.10
C CYS A 15 -12.00 13.12 5.34
N PHE A 16 -12.45 12.62 4.19
CA PHE A 16 -13.40 13.32 3.31
C PHE A 16 -14.61 12.48 2.88
N VAL A 17 -14.57 11.17 3.08
CA VAL A 17 -15.66 10.24 2.71
C VAL A 17 -16.51 9.94 3.94
N GLU A 18 -17.77 10.38 3.91
CA GLU A 18 -18.75 10.06 4.96
C GLU A 18 -19.56 8.80 4.61
N THR A 19 -20.21 8.75 3.44
CA THR A 19 -21.18 7.67 3.12
C THR A 19 -21.03 7.08 1.71
N GLN A 20 -20.68 7.90 0.71
CA GLN A 20 -20.56 7.46 -0.68
C GLN A 20 -19.28 8.01 -1.30
N VAL A 21 -18.67 7.20 -2.18
CA VAL A 21 -17.51 7.59 -2.98
C VAL A 21 -17.98 7.80 -4.41
N ASP A 22 -17.88 9.03 -4.89
CA ASP A 22 -18.14 9.38 -6.29
C ASP A 22 -16.85 9.87 -6.99
N PHE A 23 -16.95 10.16 -8.29
CA PHE A 23 -15.81 10.66 -9.06
C PHE A 23 -15.33 12.05 -8.61
N PHE A 24 -16.20 12.88 -8.02
CA PHE A 24 -15.79 14.18 -7.49
C PHE A 24 -14.84 14.02 -6.29
N ILE A 25 -15.01 12.94 -5.51
CA ILE A 25 -14.12 12.58 -4.41
C ILE A 25 -12.85 11.89 -4.92
N ILE A 26 -12.95 10.92 -5.83
CA ILE A 26 -11.78 10.12 -6.29
C ILE A 26 -10.83 10.95 -7.15
N ASN A 27 -11.34 11.78 -8.07
CA ASN A 27 -10.51 12.51 -9.03
C ASN A 27 -9.43 13.41 -8.39
N PRO A 28 -9.68 14.11 -7.27
CA PRO A 28 -8.65 14.90 -6.58
C PRO A 28 -7.69 14.09 -5.71
N PHE A 29 -7.83 12.75 -5.62
CA PHE A 29 -6.94 11.96 -4.77
C PHE A 29 -5.47 12.17 -5.16
N PRO A 30 -4.59 12.44 -4.18
CA PRO A 30 -3.18 12.71 -4.45
C PRO A 30 -2.48 11.39 -4.81
N VAL A 31 -2.52 10.96 -6.06
CA VAL A 31 -1.78 9.77 -6.49
C VAL A 31 -0.32 10.16 -6.78
N PRO A 32 0.68 9.65 -6.03
CA PRO A 32 2.08 10.00 -6.25
C PRO A 32 2.52 9.63 -7.65
N ARG A 33 2.92 10.63 -8.44
CA ARG A 33 3.51 10.43 -9.77
C ARG A 33 5.03 10.58 -9.64
N ARG A 34 5.75 9.47 -9.67
CA ARG A 34 7.19 9.48 -9.95
C ARG A 34 7.43 9.17 -11.42
N SER A 35 8.11 10.07 -12.12
CA SER A 35 8.59 9.87 -13.48
C SER A 35 9.89 9.05 -13.45
N GLY A 36 10.00 8.02 -14.30
CA GLY A 36 11.22 7.24 -14.48
C GLY A 36 11.32 5.94 -13.65
N ASP A 37 12.53 5.38 -13.62
CA ASP A 37 12.93 4.17 -12.90
C ASP A 37 13.03 4.47 -11.40
N SER A 38 11.90 4.39 -10.69
CA SER A 38 11.89 4.47 -9.23
C SER A 38 11.68 3.08 -8.65
N LEU A 39 12.62 2.63 -7.84
CA LEU A 39 12.57 1.32 -7.18
C LEU A 39 11.30 1.16 -6.33
N LEU A 40 10.85 2.25 -5.70
CA LEU A 40 9.60 2.26 -4.93
C LEU A 40 8.38 2.00 -5.83
N ARG A 41 8.33 2.62 -7.01
CA ARG A 41 7.22 2.43 -7.95
C ARG A 41 7.17 0.99 -8.45
N GLU A 42 8.31 0.44 -8.85
CA GLU A 42 8.43 -0.94 -9.28
C GLU A 42 8.02 -1.91 -8.17
N ARG A 43 8.43 -1.64 -6.94
CA ARG A 43 8.04 -2.46 -5.79
C ARG A 43 6.54 -2.43 -5.52
N VAL A 44 5.90 -1.24 -5.59
CA VAL A 44 4.44 -1.14 -5.47
C VAL A 44 3.73 -1.94 -6.56
N ILE A 45 4.23 -1.91 -7.79
CA ILE A 45 3.67 -2.70 -8.91
C ILE A 45 3.79 -4.19 -8.62
N ALA A 46 4.97 -4.66 -8.20
CA ALA A 46 5.22 -6.06 -7.89
C ALA A 46 4.35 -6.55 -6.72
N LEU A 47 4.27 -5.79 -5.62
CA LEU A 47 3.44 -6.13 -4.46
C LEU A 47 1.96 -6.18 -4.82
N ALA A 48 1.46 -5.16 -5.54
CA ALA A 48 0.07 -5.11 -5.98
C ALA A 48 -0.26 -6.27 -6.93
N GLY A 49 0.64 -6.58 -7.86
CA GLY A 49 0.50 -7.72 -8.77
C GLY A 49 0.41 -9.04 -8.01
N ARG A 50 1.34 -9.28 -7.07
CA ARG A 50 1.39 -10.52 -6.28
C ARG A 50 0.14 -10.68 -5.40
N LEU A 51 -0.28 -9.62 -4.72
CA LEU A 51 -1.48 -9.59 -3.87
C LEU A 51 -2.78 -9.80 -4.67
N ALA A 52 -2.83 -9.32 -5.92
CA ALA A 52 -3.99 -9.45 -6.80
C ALA A 52 -4.03 -10.76 -7.59
N SER A 53 -3.04 -11.66 -7.44
CA SER A 53 -2.93 -12.90 -8.21
C SER A 53 -3.00 -14.16 -7.32
N PRO A 54 -4.13 -14.41 -6.62
CA PRO A 54 -4.25 -15.52 -5.67
C PRO A 54 -4.45 -16.88 -6.31
N ASP A 55 -4.92 -16.93 -7.56
CA ASP A 55 -5.28 -18.18 -8.25
C ASP A 55 -5.18 -18.02 -9.79
N ASP A 56 -5.29 -19.14 -10.50
CA ASP A 56 -4.99 -19.24 -11.93
C ASP A 56 -5.87 -18.38 -12.83
N ARG A 57 -7.02 -17.88 -12.34
CA ARG A 57 -7.84 -16.90 -13.10
C ARG A 57 -7.07 -15.62 -13.40
N PHE A 58 -6.04 -15.32 -12.60
CA PHE A 58 -5.19 -14.15 -12.73
C PHE A 58 -3.80 -14.47 -13.33
N ALA A 59 -3.57 -15.71 -13.80
CA ALA A 59 -2.25 -16.13 -14.28
C ALA A 59 -1.73 -15.28 -15.45
N GLU A 60 -2.60 -14.90 -16.39
CA GLU A 60 -2.22 -14.03 -17.49
C GLU A 60 -1.80 -12.63 -16.99
N TRP A 61 -2.56 -12.07 -16.05
CA TRP A 61 -2.25 -10.79 -15.41
C TRP A 61 -0.91 -10.84 -14.67
N ALA A 62 -0.72 -11.87 -13.84
CA ALA A 62 0.51 -12.09 -13.08
C ALA A 62 1.74 -12.16 -14.01
N ARG A 63 1.63 -12.90 -15.12
CA ARG A 63 2.68 -13.00 -16.13
C ARG A 63 3.00 -11.66 -16.78
N ARG A 64 1.99 -10.86 -17.16
CA ARG A 64 2.19 -9.54 -17.76
C ARG A 64 2.85 -8.55 -16.80
N VAL A 65 2.56 -8.67 -15.50
CA VAL A 65 3.17 -7.83 -14.45
C VAL A 65 4.55 -8.36 -14.03
N GLY A 66 4.88 -9.62 -14.34
CA GLY A 66 6.16 -10.25 -13.98
C GLY A 66 6.19 -10.79 -12.55
N VAL A 67 5.06 -11.23 -12.02
CA VAL A 67 4.93 -11.75 -10.64
C VAL A 67 4.45 -13.19 -10.62
N VAL A 68 4.74 -13.88 -9.51
CA VAL A 68 4.26 -15.25 -9.27
C VAL A 68 2.74 -15.25 -9.05
N CYS A 69 2.04 -16.16 -9.71
CA CYS A 69 0.61 -16.42 -9.48
C CYS A 69 0.43 -17.55 -8.47
N GLY A 70 -0.62 -17.48 -7.66
CA GLY A 70 -1.00 -18.55 -6.73
C GLY A 70 -1.22 -18.06 -5.30
N ALA A 71 -1.71 -18.95 -4.45
CA ALA A 71 -2.10 -18.58 -3.10
C ALA A 71 -0.92 -18.03 -2.29
N LEU A 72 -1.21 -17.07 -1.41
CA LEU A 72 -0.30 -16.61 -0.37
C LEU A 72 -0.80 -17.15 0.96
N THR A 73 0.12 -17.58 1.80
CA THR A 73 -0.23 -17.83 3.20
C THR A 73 -0.71 -16.53 3.87
N PRO A 74 -1.52 -16.59 4.94
CA PRO A 74 -1.95 -15.39 5.66
C PRO A 74 -0.78 -14.51 6.14
N ILE A 75 0.35 -15.14 6.51
CA ILE A 75 1.56 -14.47 6.98
C ILE A 75 2.22 -13.70 5.83
N GLU A 76 2.42 -14.35 4.68
CA GLU A 76 3.03 -13.70 3.51
C GLU A 76 2.16 -12.56 2.99
N LYS A 77 0.84 -12.79 2.89
CA LYS A 77 -0.11 -11.75 2.48
C LYS A 77 -0.04 -10.54 3.41
N ARG A 78 -0.05 -10.76 4.72
CA ARG A 78 0.06 -9.67 5.71
C ARG A 78 1.39 -8.94 5.61
N ASN A 79 2.48 -9.67 5.41
CA ASN A 79 3.80 -9.07 5.21
C ASN A 79 3.85 -8.19 3.95
N HIS A 80 3.29 -8.66 2.82
CA HIS A 80 3.20 -7.88 1.58
C HIS A 80 2.33 -6.62 1.73
N VAL A 81 1.23 -6.70 2.49
CA VAL A 81 0.39 -5.53 2.78
C VAL A 81 1.17 -4.50 3.62
N CYS A 82 1.86 -4.93 4.67
CA CYS A 82 2.67 -4.02 5.50
C CYS A 82 3.82 -3.38 4.70
N GLU A 83 4.44 -4.16 3.81
CA GLU A 83 5.47 -3.62 2.92
C GLU A 83 4.89 -2.62 1.92
N LEU A 84 3.72 -2.91 1.35
CA LEU A 84 3.02 -2.00 0.44
C LEU A 84 2.72 -0.66 1.11
N ASP A 85 2.18 -0.69 2.34
CA ASP A 85 1.88 0.52 3.11
C ASP A 85 3.16 1.36 3.34
N ALA A 86 4.27 0.71 3.69
CA ALA A 86 5.55 1.37 3.92
C ALA A 86 6.13 2.02 2.65
N VAL A 87 6.11 1.29 1.53
CA VAL A 87 6.63 1.79 0.25
C VAL A 87 5.76 2.95 -0.25
N VAL A 88 4.44 2.85 -0.10
CA VAL A 88 3.53 3.94 -0.46
C VAL A 88 3.72 5.17 0.45
N ALA A 89 3.97 4.98 1.74
CA ALA A 89 4.33 6.08 2.64
C ALA A 89 5.59 6.83 2.16
N HIS A 90 6.62 6.12 1.67
CA HIS A 90 7.79 6.75 1.04
C HIS A 90 7.46 7.46 -0.28
N LEU A 91 6.53 6.93 -1.09
CA LEU A 91 6.08 7.60 -2.31
C LEU A 91 5.37 8.93 -2.01
N TYR A 92 4.62 9.00 -0.91
CA TYR A 92 4.02 10.22 -0.39
C TYR A 92 5.01 11.18 0.28
N GLY A 93 6.24 10.73 0.55
CA GLY A 93 7.24 11.52 1.28
C GLY A 93 6.93 11.65 2.77
N LEU A 94 6.19 10.70 3.34
CA LEU A 94 5.87 10.69 4.77
C LEU A 94 7.11 10.43 5.61
N THR A 95 7.14 11.03 6.79
CA THR A 95 8.09 10.72 7.85
C THR A 95 7.56 9.60 8.75
N GLU A 96 8.45 8.99 9.53
CA GLU A 96 8.07 7.94 10.48
C GLU A 96 6.99 8.39 11.49
N PRO A 97 7.08 9.58 12.13
CA PRO A 97 6.03 10.06 13.02
C PRO A 97 4.68 10.29 12.33
N GLN A 98 4.69 10.73 11.06
CA GLN A 98 3.46 10.89 10.28
C GLN A 98 2.82 9.54 9.95
N LEU A 99 3.64 8.53 9.64
CA LEU A 99 3.14 7.16 9.44
C LEU A 99 2.53 6.59 10.73
N VAL A 100 3.17 6.81 11.89
CA VAL A 100 2.61 6.42 13.19
C VAL A 100 1.26 7.11 13.42
N HIS A 101 1.18 8.43 13.21
CA HIS A 101 -0.06 9.19 13.37
C HIS A 101 -1.21 8.65 12.50
N ILE A 102 -0.91 8.29 11.25
CA ILE A 102 -1.89 7.66 10.35
C ILE A 102 -2.45 6.38 10.96
N PHE A 103 -1.61 5.51 11.54
CA PHE A 103 -2.07 4.28 12.17
C PHE A 103 -2.88 4.55 13.44
N GLU A 104 -2.43 5.46 14.29
CA GLU A 104 -3.10 5.83 15.54
C GLU A 104 -4.52 6.39 15.30
N THR A 105 -4.72 7.08 14.18
CA THR A 105 -5.97 7.79 13.87
C THR A 105 -6.82 7.12 12.78
N PHE A 106 -6.42 5.93 12.30
CA PHE A 106 -7.07 5.27 11.17
C PHE A 106 -8.51 4.82 11.45
N HIS A 107 -8.75 4.23 12.63
CA HIS A 107 -10.06 3.76 13.04
C HIS A 107 -10.15 3.74 14.56
N GLU A 108 -11.30 4.11 15.12
CA GLU A 108 -11.49 4.05 16.57
C GLU A 108 -11.51 2.58 17.04
N GLY A 109 -10.71 2.26 18.05
CA GLY A 109 -10.72 0.94 18.70
C GLY A 109 -10.09 -0.22 17.92
N TRP A 110 -9.40 0.02 16.80
CA TRP A 110 -8.70 -1.05 16.08
C TRP A 110 -7.35 -1.41 16.72
N ASP A 111 -7.01 -2.70 16.73
CA ASP A 111 -5.69 -3.18 17.14
C ASP A 111 -4.69 -3.04 15.99
N TYR A 112 -3.89 -1.97 16.03
CA TYR A 112 -2.96 -1.62 14.97
C TYR A 112 -1.49 -1.91 15.29
N GLU A 113 -1.16 -2.23 16.53
CA GLU A 113 0.23 -2.22 17.02
C GLU A 113 1.11 -3.24 16.30
N GLU A 114 0.59 -4.45 16.02
CA GLU A 114 1.35 -5.47 15.29
C GLU A 114 1.61 -5.04 13.84
N ARG A 115 0.59 -4.50 13.16
CA ARG A 115 0.70 -4.03 11.77
C ARG A 115 1.59 -2.80 11.67
N LEU A 116 1.49 -1.86 12.61
CA LEU A 116 2.36 -0.69 12.68
C LEU A 116 3.81 -1.12 12.84
N ARG A 117 4.12 -2.00 13.82
CA ARG A 117 5.48 -2.51 14.01
C ARG A 117 6.03 -3.20 12.75
N ALA A 118 5.20 -3.99 12.06
CA ALA A 118 5.62 -4.64 10.81
C ALA A 118 5.86 -3.64 9.67
N THR A 119 4.98 -2.64 9.54
CA THR A 119 5.07 -1.59 8.53
C THR A 119 6.30 -0.71 8.78
N LEU A 120 6.59 -0.35 10.03
CA LEU A 120 7.78 0.43 10.41
C LEU A 120 9.08 -0.31 10.09
N ARG A 121 9.15 -1.63 10.28
CA ARG A 121 10.32 -2.42 9.87
C ARG A 121 10.57 -2.30 8.36
N HIS A 122 9.52 -2.44 7.54
CA HIS A 122 9.64 -2.22 6.09
C HIS A 122 9.99 -0.78 5.75
N PHE A 123 9.37 0.18 6.43
CA PHE A 123 9.61 1.60 6.22
C PHE A 123 11.09 1.96 6.46
N GLN A 124 11.70 1.40 7.50
CA GLN A 124 13.13 1.55 7.78
C GLN A 124 14.01 0.87 6.72
N THR A 125 13.64 -0.34 6.26
CA THR A 125 14.36 -1.05 5.18
C THR A 125 14.37 -0.26 3.86
N TRP A 126 13.26 0.40 3.53
CA TRP A 126 13.12 1.20 2.30
C TRP A 126 13.66 2.64 2.43
N ARG A 127 14.25 2.99 3.58
CA ARG A 127 14.78 4.34 3.82
C ARG A 127 15.93 4.64 2.86
N GLY A 128 15.78 5.72 2.09
CA GLY A 128 16.80 6.16 1.13
C GLY A 128 16.70 5.51 -0.26
N ALA A 129 15.75 4.60 -0.47
CA ALA A 129 15.43 4.12 -1.81
C ALA A 129 14.88 5.28 -2.67
N ARG A 130 15.55 5.57 -3.79
CA ARG A 130 15.13 6.60 -4.77
C ARG A 130 14.35 5.94 -5.90
#